data_AF-A0AA36EBK6-F1
#
_entry.id   AF-A0AA36EBK6-F1
#
_cell.length_a   1.000
_cell.length_b   1.000
_cell.length_c   1.000
_cell.angle_alpha   90.00
_cell.angle_beta   90.00
_cell.angle_gamma   90.00
#
_symmetry.space_group_name_H-M   'P 1'
#
loop_
_entity.id
_entity.type
_entity.pdbx_description
1 polymer ?
#
loop_
_entity_poly.entity_id
_entity_poly.type
_entity_poly.pdbx_seq_one_letter_code
_entity_poly.pdbx_strand_id
1 'polypeptide(L)'
;MGTLVGHVAPGFVLLVIGFWHLLNHIKLHVQNHKTYHFLPWFPSIKIRYLELYLIMIACSMSIAMELFIGPDRHQPFDTDGTIPSNHLHNFEHSFISLTFFVYAAFAILLDKFVPNAQYELTHLLKGIAFGQQLLLFHLHSADHMGIEGQYHKLLQILILISFITTLMGIGY
;
A
#
# COMPACT_ATOMS: atom_id res chain seq x y z
N MET A 1 8.78 16.42 -8.43
CA MET A 1 9.35 16.22 -7.07
C MET A 1 8.41 16.81 -6.03
N GLY A 2 8.02 16.01 -5.03
CA GLY A 2 7.20 16.48 -3.90
C GLY A 2 7.98 17.39 -2.95
N THR A 3 7.27 18.24 -2.20
CA THR A 3 7.88 19.10 -1.18
C THR A 3 8.49 18.26 -0.05
N LEU A 4 9.40 18.83 0.75
CA LEU A 4 9.94 18.18 1.96
C LEU A 4 8.81 17.69 2.87
N VAL A 5 7.78 18.50 3.05
CA VAL A 5 6.57 18.16 3.81
C VAL A 5 5.84 16.97 3.18
N GLY A 6 5.72 16.96 1.85
CA GLY A 6 5.13 15.86 1.09
C GLY A 6 5.86 14.52 1.21
N HIS A 7 7.12 14.51 1.65
CA HIS A 7 7.86 13.26 1.92
C HIS A 7 7.87 12.90 3.41
N VAL A 8 8.12 13.89 4.28
CA VAL A 8 8.27 13.66 5.72
C VAL A 8 6.94 13.21 6.35
N ALA A 9 5.82 13.85 5.98
CA ALA A 9 4.53 13.50 6.58
C ALA A 9 4.08 12.07 6.22
N PRO A 10 4.05 11.66 4.92
CA PRO A 10 3.73 10.27 4.59
C PRO A 10 4.75 9.28 5.15
N GLY A 11 6.05 9.61 5.13
CA GLY A 11 7.10 8.77 5.70
C GLY A 11 6.93 8.52 7.20
N PHE A 12 6.55 9.55 7.96
CA PHE A 12 6.29 9.42 9.39
C PHE A 12 5.03 8.59 9.67
N VAL A 13 3.98 8.75 8.88
CA VAL A 13 2.76 7.92 9.00
C VAL A 13 3.10 6.44 8.76
N LEU A 14 3.86 6.14 7.72
CA LEU A 14 4.33 4.78 7.43
C LEU A 14 5.21 4.22 8.56
N LEU A 15 6.06 5.04 9.16
CA LEU A 15 6.88 4.65 10.32
C LEU A 15 6.01 4.24 11.50
N VAL A 16 5.01 5.05 11.87
CA VAL A 16 4.10 4.77 12.98
C VAL A 16 3.29 3.50 12.73
N ILE A 17 2.77 3.32 11.51
CA ILE A 17 2.05 2.10 11.11
C ILE A 17 2.99 0.89 11.12
N GLY A 18 4.23 1.04 10.65
CA GLY A 18 5.24 -0.01 10.69
C GLY A 18 5.57 -0.47 12.12
N PHE A 19 5.74 0.47 13.05
CA PHE A 19 5.91 0.15 14.48
C PHE A 19 4.67 -0.53 15.07
N TRP A 20 3.48 -0.08 14.71
CA TRP A 20 2.23 -0.74 15.11
C TRP A 20 2.25 -2.21 14.69
N HIS A 21 2.54 -2.50 13.42
CA HIS A 21 2.63 -3.87 12.90
C HIS A 21 3.67 -4.69 13.65
N LEU A 22 4.90 -4.16 13.75
CA LEU A 22 6.02 -4.85 14.42
C LEU A 22 5.68 -5.22 15.86
N LEU A 23 5.15 -4.28 16.64
CA LEU A 23 4.80 -4.53 18.04
C LEU A 23 3.66 -5.54 18.18
N ASN A 24 2.67 -5.53 17.29
CA ASN A 24 1.60 -6.53 17.31
C ASN A 24 2.11 -7.93 16.93
N HIS A 25 2.97 -8.05 15.92
CA HIS A 25 3.60 -9.32 15.57
C HIS A 25 4.45 -9.87 16.73
N ILE A 26 5.31 -9.04 17.35
CA ILE A 26 6.11 -9.44 18.52
C ILE A 26 5.20 -9.91 19.66
N LYS A 27 4.18 -9.13 19.99
CA LYS A 27 3.24 -9.46 21.06
C LYS A 27 2.56 -10.80 20.82
N LEU A 28 1.97 -11.01 19.64
CA LEU A 28 1.25 -12.24 19.32
C LEU A 28 2.20 -13.45 19.26
N HIS A 29 3.40 -13.26 18.74
CA HIS A 29 4.42 -14.31 18.71
C HIS A 29 4.83 -14.74 20.13
N VAL A 30 5.07 -13.78 21.04
CA VAL A 30 5.40 -14.08 22.44
C VAL A 30 4.24 -14.75 23.17
N GLN A 31 3.00 -14.32 22.91
CA GLN A 31 1.81 -14.87 23.57
C GLN A 31 1.48 -16.30 23.11
N ASN A 32 1.67 -16.60 21.82
CA ASN A 32 1.18 -17.83 21.20
C ASN A 32 2.20 -18.39 20.20
N HIS A 33 3.44 -18.63 20.64
CA HIS A 33 4.54 -18.98 19.74
C HIS A 33 4.31 -20.23 18.86
N LYS A 34 3.41 -21.15 19.26
CA LYS A 34 3.06 -22.37 18.50
C LYS A 34 1.89 -22.23 17.54
N THR A 35 1.03 -21.24 17.75
CA THR A 35 -0.23 -21.02 17.00
C THR A 35 -0.28 -19.62 16.41
N TYR A 36 0.86 -18.95 16.36
CA TYR A 36 0.98 -17.62 15.80
C TYR A 36 0.84 -17.69 14.28
N HIS A 37 -0.20 -17.04 13.76
CA HIS A 37 -0.38 -16.81 12.34
C HIS A 37 -0.05 -15.35 12.02
N PHE A 38 0.63 -15.13 10.91
CA PHE A 38 0.87 -13.79 10.39
C PHE A 38 -0.47 -13.21 9.91
N LEU A 39 -0.88 -12.09 10.50
CA LEU A 39 -2.10 -11.39 10.10
C LEU A 39 -1.74 -10.24 9.16
N PRO A 40 -2.45 -10.10 8.03
CA PRO A 40 -2.16 -9.05 7.06
C PRO A 40 -2.58 -7.65 7.54
N TRP A 41 -3.43 -7.55 8.58
CA TRP A 41 -3.86 -6.32 9.23
C TRP A 41 -4.22 -6.61 10.70
N PHE A 42 -4.21 -5.58 11.56
CA PHE A 42 -4.46 -5.74 13.00
C PHE A 42 -5.72 -5.03 13.49
N PRO A 43 -6.57 -5.72 14.28
CA PRO A 43 -7.73 -5.07 14.88
C PRO A 43 -7.32 -4.09 15.99
N SER A 44 -7.93 -2.90 16.01
CA SER A 44 -7.79 -1.94 17.11
C SER A 44 -8.89 -2.10 18.16
N ILE A 45 -8.62 -1.69 19.39
CA ILE A 45 -9.49 -1.86 20.57
C ILE A 45 -10.85 -1.16 20.38
N LYS A 46 -10.85 0.06 19.83
CA LYS A 46 -12.08 0.88 19.70
C LYS A 46 -12.76 0.72 18.34
N ILE A 47 -11.97 0.61 17.29
CA ILE A 47 -12.45 0.53 15.90
C ILE A 47 -11.76 -0.67 15.27
N ARG A 48 -12.46 -1.80 15.18
CA ARG A 48 -11.88 -3.07 14.69
C ARG A 48 -11.09 -2.86 13.40
N TYR A 49 -11.68 -2.22 12.39
CA TYR A 49 -11.07 -2.03 11.06
C TYR A 49 -10.28 -0.72 10.91
N LEU A 50 -9.79 -0.10 11.99
CA LEU A 50 -9.13 1.21 11.95
C LEU A 50 -8.03 1.28 10.90
N GLU A 51 -7.13 0.31 10.88
CA GLU A 51 -6.02 0.26 9.92
C GLU A 51 -6.52 0.23 8.47
N LEU A 52 -7.50 -0.63 8.18
CA LEU A 52 -8.05 -0.77 6.83
C LEU A 52 -8.78 0.50 6.39
N TYR A 53 -9.50 1.18 7.29
CA TYR A 53 -10.09 2.48 6.99
C TYR A 53 -9.04 3.55 6.73
N LEU A 54 -7.95 3.59 7.49
CA LEU A 54 -6.86 4.53 7.25
C LEU A 54 -6.19 4.27 5.89
N ILE A 55 -5.99 3.00 5.51
CA ILE A 55 -5.51 2.64 4.17
C ILE A 55 -6.47 3.14 3.09
N MET A 56 -7.77 2.87 3.23
CA MET A 56 -8.77 3.33 2.26
C MET A 56 -8.77 4.86 2.11
N ILE A 57 -8.76 5.59 3.23
CA ILE A 57 -8.72 7.06 3.23
C ILE A 57 -7.43 7.57 2.58
N ALA A 58 -6.28 7.02 2.95
CA ALA A 58 -4.99 7.41 2.38
C ALA A 58 -4.93 7.14 0.86
N CYS A 59 -5.41 5.98 0.41
CA CYS A 59 -5.49 5.65 -1.01
C CYS A 59 -6.43 6.59 -1.77
N SER A 60 -7.61 6.91 -1.21
CA SER A 60 -8.53 7.87 -1.82
C SER A 60 -7.93 9.27 -1.91
N MET A 61 -7.25 9.73 -0.86
CA MET A 61 -6.52 11.00 -0.87
C MET A 61 -5.39 10.99 -1.90
N SER A 62 -4.63 9.90 -1.99
CA SER A 62 -3.55 9.75 -2.97
C SER A 62 -4.07 9.83 -4.41
N ILE A 63 -5.14 9.10 -4.73
CA ILE A 63 -5.77 9.16 -6.07
C ILE A 63 -6.28 10.58 -6.37
N ALA A 64 -6.90 11.25 -5.39
CA ALA A 64 -7.35 12.62 -5.55
C ALA A 64 -6.19 13.59 -5.81
N MET A 65 -5.09 13.45 -5.06
CA MET A 65 -3.88 14.25 -5.22
C MET A 65 -3.22 14.04 -6.57
N GLU A 66 -3.09 12.79 -7.02
CA GLU A 66 -2.40 12.45 -8.27
C GLU A 66 -3.21 12.85 -9.52
N LEU A 67 -4.53 12.64 -9.52
CA LEU A 67 -5.34 12.83 -10.75
C LEU A 67 -6.08 14.16 -10.83
N PHE A 68 -6.38 14.80 -9.69
CA PHE A 68 -7.34 15.92 -9.67
C PHE A 68 -6.85 17.16 -8.90
N ILE A 69 -6.03 17.02 -7.86
CA ILE A 69 -5.59 18.18 -7.06
C ILE A 69 -4.19 18.64 -7.46
N GLY A 70 -3.27 17.71 -7.67
CA GLY A 70 -1.88 17.99 -8.03
C GLY A 70 -1.67 18.52 -9.45
N PRO A 71 -2.35 17.98 -10.48
CA PRO A 71 -2.23 18.50 -11.85
C PRO A 71 -2.73 19.95 -11.98
N ASP A 72 -2.01 20.80 -12.72
CA ASP A 72 -2.30 22.24 -12.86
C ASP A 72 -3.72 22.55 -13.37
N ARG A 73 -4.26 21.67 -14.22
CA ARG A 73 -5.61 21.81 -14.79
C ARG A 73 -6.70 21.15 -13.94
N HIS A 74 -6.33 20.60 -12.78
CA HIS A 74 -7.20 19.81 -11.91
C HIS A 74 -7.94 18.66 -12.62
N GLN A 75 -7.33 18.12 -13.68
CA GLN A 75 -7.78 16.95 -14.41
C GLN A 75 -6.58 16.17 -14.96
N PRO A 76 -6.74 14.86 -15.21
CA PRO A 76 -5.60 14.04 -15.61
C PRO A 76 -5.33 14.05 -17.12
N PHE A 77 -6.27 14.55 -17.94
CA PHE A 77 -6.20 14.51 -19.42
C PHE A 77 -5.75 15.85 -20.04
N ASP A 78 -5.21 15.77 -21.25
CA ASP A 78 -4.90 16.95 -22.07
C ASP A 78 -6.15 17.52 -22.78
N THR A 79 -6.00 18.63 -23.52
CA THR A 79 -7.10 19.26 -24.28
C THR A 79 -7.69 18.36 -25.36
N ASP A 80 -6.90 17.42 -25.87
CA ASP A 80 -7.33 16.44 -26.88
C ASP A 80 -7.87 15.14 -26.24
N GLY A 81 -7.93 15.06 -24.92
CA GLY A 81 -8.40 13.89 -24.17
C GLY A 81 -7.36 12.78 -23.97
N THR A 82 -6.13 12.96 -24.43
CA THR A 82 -5.03 12.00 -24.19
C THR A 82 -4.48 12.11 -22.77
N ILE A 83 -3.69 11.12 -22.34
CA ILE A 83 -2.91 11.21 -21.10
C ILE A 83 -1.55 11.84 -21.45
N PRO A 84 -1.22 13.02 -20.91
CA PRO A 84 0.10 13.62 -21.10
C PRO A 84 1.21 12.68 -20.62
N SER A 85 2.31 12.58 -21.36
CA SER A 85 3.43 11.69 -20.98
C SER A 85 4.02 12.05 -19.62
N ASN A 86 4.05 13.33 -19.27
CA ASN A 86 4.45 13.83 -17.96
C ASN A 86 3.43 13.57 -16.86
N HIS A 87 2.27 12.98 -17.13
CA HIS A 87 1.25 12.58 -16.15
C HIS A 87 1.15 11.05 -15.99
N LEU A 88 1.90 10.25 -16.76
CA LEU A 88 1.85 8.79 -16.68
C LEU A 88 2.16 8.28 -15.26
N HIS A 89 3.14 8.88 -14.60
CA HIS A 89 3.50 8.53 -13.22
C HIS A 89 2.36 8.75 -12.23
N ASN A 90 1.53 9.78 -12.42
CA ASN A 90 0.35 10.02 -11.58
C ASN A 90 -0.69 8.90 -11.70
N PHE A 91 -0.90 8.39 -12.92
CA PHE A 91 -1.76 7.24 -13.16
C PHE A 91 -1.18 5.96 -12.56
N GLU A 92 0.12 5.74 -12.69
CA GLU A 92 0.81 4.61 -12.08
C GLU A 92 0.64 4.62 -10.55
N HIS A 93 0.89 5.75 -9.90
CA HIS A 93 0.68 5.94 -8.45
C HIS A 93 -0.79 5.75 -8.04
N SER A 94 -1.72 6.28 -8.85
CA SER A 94 -3.16 6.11 -8.61
C SER A 94 -3.58 4.65 -8.72
N PHE A 95 -3.00 3.89 -9.65
CA PHE A 95 -3.28 2.46 -9.81
C PHE A 95 -2.73 1.62 -8.66
N ILE A 96 -1.54 1.97 -8.14
CA ILE A 96 -1.02 1.42 -6.88
C ILE A 96 -2.02 1.66 -5.75
N SER A 97 -2.42 2.92 -5.57
CA SER A 97 -3.37 3.33 -4.52
C SER A 97 -4.71 2.60 -4.64
N LEU A 98 -5.23 2.44 -5.85
CA LEU A 98 -6.47 1.72 -6.11
C LEU A 98 -6.36 0.25 -5.70
N THR A 99 -5.23 -0.40 -5.99
CA THR A 99 -5.05 -1.82 -5.68
C THR A 99 -4.96 -2.05 -4.16
N PHE A 100 -4.31 -1.15 -3.42
CA PHE A 100 -4.33 -1.18 -1.95
C PHE A 100 -5.71 -0.86 -1.37
N PHE A 101 -6.47 0.05 -1.97
CA PHE A 101 -7.86 0.31 -1.59
C PHE A 101 -8.73 -0.94 -1.75
N VAL A 102 -8.62 -1.63 -2.89
CA VAL A 102 -9.33 -2.89 -3.17
C VAL A 102 -8.94 -3.94 -2.13
N TYR A 103 -7.65 -4.13 -1.87
CA TYR A 103 -7.18 -5.01 -0.80
C TYR A 103 -7.87 -4.70 0.54
N ALA A 104 -7.87 -3.44 0.98
CA ALA A 104 -8.41 -3.06 2.28
C ALA A 104 -9.93 -3.27 2.36
N ALA A 105 -10.66 -2.90 1.30
CA ALA A 105 -12.10 -3.10 1.23
C ALA A 105 -12.46 -4.60 1.28
N PHE A 106 -11.77 -5.43 0.50
CA PHE A 106 -11.99 -6.88 0.51
C PHE A 106 -11.53 -7.55 1.80
N ALA A 107 -10.48 -7.06 2.46
CA ALA A 107 -10.08 -7.56 3.78
C ALA A 107 -11.21 -7.39 4.82
N ILE A 108 -11.94 -6.27 4.78
CA ILE A 108 -13.14 -6.07 5.62
C ILE A 108 -14.25 -7.05 5.21
N LEU A 109 -14.51 -7.22 3.92
CA LEU A 109 -15.57 -8.12 3.44
C LEU A 109 -15.28 -9.57 3.82
N LEU A 110 -14.06 -10.05 3.58
CA LEU A 110 -13.63 -11.40 3.92
C LEU A 110 -13.71 -11.65 5.44
N ASP A 111 -13.33 -10.67 6.27
CA ASP A 111 -13.48 -10.79 7.73
C ASP A 111 -14.95 -10.83 8.20
N LYS A 112 -15.87 -10.20 7.46
CA LYS A 112 -17.30 -10.24 7.78
C LYS A 112 -17.99 -11.52 7.31
N PHE A 113 -17.61 -12.03 6.14
CA PHE A 113 -18.24 -13.22 5.55
C PHE A 113 -17.61 -14.53 6.00
N VAL A 114 -16.36 -14.49 6.46
CA VAL A 114 -15.61 -15.65 7.00
C VAL A 114 -15.67 -16.87 6.06
N PRO A 115 -15.30 -16.74 4.75
CA PRO A 115 -15.20 -17.90 3.89
C PRO A 115 -14.10 -18.84 4.37
N ASN A 116 -14.15 -20.12 3.97
CA ASN A 116 -13.18 -21.13 4.39
C ASN A 116 -11.71 -20.73 4.14
N ALA A 117 -11.44 -19.95 3.09
CA ALA A 117 -10.10 -19.49 2.72
C ALA A 117 -9.88 -17.99 3.03
N GLN A 118 -10.53 -17.45 4.06
CA GLN A 118 -10.50 -16.02 4.41
C GLN A 118 -9.06 -15.48 4.48
N TYR A 119 -8.18 -16.17 5.19
CA TYR A 119 -6.83 -15.68 5.47
C TYR A 119 -5.97 -15.75 4.20
N GLU A 120 -6.06 -16.84 3.45
CA GLU A 120 -5.35 -17.07 2.20
C GLU A 120 -5.77 -16.06 1.14
N LEU A 121 -7.08 -15.79 1.01
CA LEU A 121 -7.59 -14.77 0.09
C LEU A 121 -7.13 -13.37 0.49
N THR A 122 -7.08 -13.06 1.79
CA THR A 122 -6.61 -11.75 2.26
C THR A 122 -5.11 -11.57 2.00
N HIS A 123 -4.31 -12.62 2.21
CA HIS A 123 -2.88 -12.62 1.86
C HIS A 123 -2.65 -12.51 0.36
N LEU A 124 -3.42 -13.26 -0.45
CA LEU A 124 -3.34 -13.20 -1.90
C LEU A 124 -3.62 -11.78 -2.41
N LEU A 125 -4.68 -11.12 -1.93
CA LEU A 125 -4.99 -9.74 -2.31
C LEU A 125 -3.88 -8.76 -1.91
N LYS A 126 -3.32 -8.90 -0.70
CA LYS A 126 -2.19 -8.06 -0.26
C LYS A 126 -0.93 -8.34 -1.09
N GLY A 127 -0.69 -9.61 -1.45
CA GLY A 127 0.39 -10.03 -2.31
C GLY A 127 0.26 -9.46 -3.73
N ILE A 128 -0.96 -9.46 -4.30
CA ILE A 128 -1.25 -8.81 -5.58
C ILE A 128 -0.96 -7.30 -5.48
N ALA A 129 -1.36 -6.64 -4.40
CA ALA A 129 -1.08 -5.22 -4.20
C ALA A 129 0.43 -4.92 -4.17
N PHE A 130 1.22 -5.68 -3.40
CA PHE A 130 2.67 -5.51 -3.40
C PHE A 130 3.35 -5.90 -4.71
N GLY A 131 2.89 -6.96 -5.38
CA GLY A 131 3.42 -7.38 -6.67
C GLY A 131 3.19 -6.32 -7.75
N GLN A 132 1.98 -5.77 -7.81
CA GLN A 132 1.64 -4.67 -8.72
C GLN A 132 2.44 -3.41 -8.39
N GLN A 133 2.57 -3.07 -7.10
CA GLN A 133 3.39 -1.94 -6.66
C GLN A 133 4.85 -2.08 -7.06
N LEU A 134 5.42 -3.28 -6.87
CA LEU A 134 6.80 -3.58 -7.27
C LEU A 134 6.98 -3.41 -8.78
N LEU A 135 6.05 -3.94 -9.58
CA LEU A 135 6.09 -3.83 -11.04
C LEU A 135 6.03 -2.37 -11.50
N LEU A 136 5.13 -1.56 -10.94
CA LEU A 136 5.01 -0.16 -11.35
C LEU A 136 6.16 0.71 -10.87
N PHE A 137 6.75 0.47 -9.69
CA PHE A 137 7.98 1.17 -9.32
C PHE A 137 9.21 0.70 -10.09
N HIS A 138 9.25 -0.57 -10.51
CA HIS A 138 10.36 -1.06 -11.32
C HIS A 138 10.31 -0.52 -12.76
N LEU A 139 9.12 -0.46 -13.34
CA LEU A 139 8.85 0.01 -14.70
C LEU A 139 8.36 1.47 -14.74
N HIS A 140 8.64 2.22 -13.69
CA HIS A 140 8.10 3.55 -13.45
C HIS A 140 8.42 4.52 -14.59
N SER A 141 7.45 5.33 -15.01
CA SER A 141 7.66 6.32 -16.09
C SER A 141 8.43 7.56 -15.63
N ALA A 142 8.61 7.77 -14.33
CA ALA A 142 9.49 8.82 -13.80
C ALA A 142 10.91 8.30 -13.55
N ASP A 143 11.90 9.07 -13.99
CA ASP A 143 13.31 8.76 -13.74
C ASP A 143 13.75 9.35 -12.40
N HIS A 144 14.25 8.48 -11.51
CA HIS A 144 14.82 8.88 -10.23
C HIS A 144 16.34 8.72 -10.28
N MET A 145 17.06 9.84 -10.26
CA MET A 145 18.52 9.88 -10.32
C MET A 145 19.13 10.36 -9.00
N GLY A 146 20.42 10.08 -8.79
CA GLY A 146 21.13 10.49 -7.58
C GLY A 146 20.58 9.84 -6.30
N ILE A 147 20.47 10.64 -5.23
CA ILE A 147 20.05 10.16 -3.90
C ILE A 147 18.60 9.66 -3.92
N GLU A 148 17.70 10.34 -4.64
CA GLU A 148 16.31 9.92 -4.79
C GLU A 148 16.23 8.53 -5.43
N GLY A 149 17.01 8.29 -6.48
CA GLY A 149 17.12 6.97 -7.12
C GLY A 149 17.63 5.88 -6.18
N GLN A 150 18.53 6.20 -5.25
CA GLN A 150 18.99 5.25 -4.23
C GLN A 150 17.88 4.90 -3.24
N TYR A 151 17.14 5.89 -2.74
CA TYR A 151 15.99 5.65 -1.86
C TYR A 151 14.86 4.90 -2.57
N HIS A 152 14.63 5.19 -3.85
CA HIS A 152 13.66 4.46 -4.67
C HIS A 152 14.02 2.98 -4.82
N LYS A 153 15.30 2.66 -5.05
CA LYS A 153 15.79 1.26 -5.05
C LYS A 153 15.62 0.58 -3.70
N LEU A 154 15.90 1.29 -2.60
CA LEU A 154 15.68 0.75 -1.25
C LEU A 154 14.19 0.45 -1.01
N LEU A 155 13.29 1.35 -1.44
CA LEU A 155 11.85 1.15 -1.37
C LEU A 155 11.42 -0.11 -2.14
N GLN A 156 11.93 -0.33 -3.36
CA GLN A 156 11.65 -1.54 -4.13
C GLN A 156 12.10 -2.82 -3.40
N ILE A 157 13.26 -2.81 -2.74
CA ILE A 157 13.72 -3.96 -1.94
C ILE A 157 12.75 -4.22 -0.78
N LEU A 158 12.29 -3.19 -0.07
CA LEU A 158 11.32 -3.35 1.01
C LEU A 158 9.97 -3.89 0.51
N ILE A 159 9.52 -3.44 -0.66
CA ILE A 159 8.29 -3.94 -1.30
C ILE A 159 8.47 -5.40 -1.73
N LEU A 160 9.62 -5.76 -2.30
CA LEU A 160 9.93 -7.15 -2.67
C LEU A 160 9.92 -8.07 -1.44
N ILE A 161 10.56 -7.64 -0.35
CA ILE A 161 10.53 -8.39 0.92
C ILE A 161 9.08 -8.55 1.39
N SER A 162 8.30 -7.46 1.42
CA SER A 162 6.90 -7.47 1.82
C SER A 162 6.04 -8.39 0.95
N PHE A 163 6.29 -8.39 -0.37
CA PHE A 163 5.64 -9.28 -1.34
C PHE A 163 5.94 -10.74 -1.02
N ILE A 164 7.22 -11.11 -0.91
CA ILE A 164 7.65 -12.49 -0.63
C ILE A 164 7.09 -12.96 0.71
N THR A 165 7.22 -12.16 1.78
CA THR A 165 6.72 -12.54 3.11
C THR A 165 5.20 -12.67 3.13
N THR A 166 4.48 -11.84 2.39
CA THR A 166 3.02 -11.94 2.28
C THR A 166 2.60 -13.22 1.57
N LEU A 167 3.32 -13.62 0.50
CA LEU A 167 3.08 -14.89 -0.19
C LEU A 167 3.39 -16.10 0.68
N MET A 168 4.45 -16.05 1.49
CA MET A 168 4.80 -17.12 2.43
C MET A 168 3.71 -17.35 3.49
N GLY A 169 2.88 -16.33 3.79
CA GLY A 169 1.73 -16.45 4.69
C GLY A 169 0.53 -17.20 4.10
N ILE A 170 0.57 -17.58 2.82
CA ILE A 170 -0.52 -18.35 2.20
C ILE A 170 -0.38 -19.83 2.57
N GLY A 171 -1.42 -20.40 3.19
CA GLY A 171 -1.47 -21.81 3.56
C GLY A 171 -0.77 -22.18 4.87
N TYR A 172 -0.37 -21.17 5.66
CA TYR A 172 0.17 -21.32 7.02
C TYR A 172 -0.73 -20.65 8.04
#